data_AF-A0A1Q3LSY1-F1
#
_entry.id   AF-A0A1Q3LSY1-F1
#
_cell.length_a   1.000
_cell.length_b   1.000
_cell.length_c   1.000
_cell.angle_alpha   90.00
_cell.angle_beta   90.00
_cell.angle_gamma   90.00
#
_symmetry.space_group_name_H-M   'P 1'
#
loop_
_entity.id
_entity.type
_entity.pdbx_description
1 polymer ?
#
loop_
_entity_poly.entity_id
_entity_poly.type
_entity_poly.pdbx_seq_one_letter_code
_entity_poly.pdbx_strand_id
1 'polypeptide(L)'
;FGIYYRTAKRYIRAIEKAGIAEGDYTMSCIADGLKVYPDYYGLEMIIALAFRIQSRNAEVFRQRVLAKVGATDSRIETLIFNDHVFLN
;
A
#
# COMPACT_ATOMS: atom_id res chain seq x y z
N PHE A 1 0.13 6.57 7.82
CA PHE A 1 -0.92 7.20 6.97
C PHE A 1 -2.05 7.89 7.74
N GLY A 2 -1.92 8.19 9.03
CA GLY A 2 -2.98 8.89 9.78
C GLY A 2 -4.28 8.08 9.91
N ILE A 3 -4.19 6.74 9.96
CA ILE A 3 -5.33 5.84 10.12
C ILE A 3 -5.15 5.00 11.38
N TYR A 4 -6.26 4.50 11.93
CA TYR A 4 -6.21 3.56 13.04
C TYR A 4 -5.50 2.27 12.64
N TYR A 5 -4.77 1.69 13.60
CA TYR A 5 -4.04 0.44 13.42
C TYR A 5 -4.94 -0.72 12.95
N ARG A 6 -6.16 -0.84 13.48
CA ARG A 6 -7.15 -1.83 13.02
C ARG A 6 -7.48 -1.70 11.53
N THR A 7 -7.54 -0.47 11.02
CA THR A 7 -7.83 -0.20 9.61
C THR A 7 -6.63 -0.58 8.76
N ALA A 8 -5.42 -0.30 9.23
CA ALA A 8 -4.19 -0.75 8.57
C ALA A 8 -4.16 -2.28 8.45
N LYS A 9 -4.40 -3.03 9.54
CA LYS A 9 -4.49 -4.51 9.50
C LYS A 9 -5.50 -5.01 8.47
N ARG A 10 -6.68 -4.37 8.38
CA ARG A 10 -7.71 -4.76 7.40
C ARG A 10 -7.21 -4.59 5.96
N TYR A 11 -6.50 -3.51 5.68
CA TYR A 11 -5.95 -3.27 4.34
C TYR A 11 -4.78 -4.21 4.01
N ILE A 12 -3.87 -4.44 4.95
CA ILE A 12 -2.77 -5.41 4.80
C ILE A 12 -3.33 -6.79 4.43
N ARG A 13 -4.27 -7.31 5.21
CA ARG A 13 -4.91 -8.61 4.96
C ARG A 13 -5.59 -8.68 3.59
N ALA A 14 -6.14 -7.58 3.10
CA ALA A 14 -6.75 -7.52 1.78
C ALA A 14 -5.72 -7.52 0.65
N ILE A 15 -4.54 -6.92 0.87
CA ILE A 15 -3.41 -6.90 -0.07
C ILE A 15 -2.78 -8.29 -0.15
N GLU A 16 -2.53 -8.93 0.99
CA GLU A 16 -2.02 -10.31 1.07
C GLU A 16 -2.98 -11.30 0.38
N LYS A 17 -4.28 -11.21 0.69
CA LYS A 17 -5.31 -12.05 0.06
C LYS A 17 -5.37 -11.87 -1.47
N ALA A 18 -5.01 -10.69 -1.97
CA ALA A 18 -4.94 -10.41 -3.40
C ALA A 18 -3.62 -10.84 -4.04
N GLY A 19 -2.64 -11.34 -3.27
CA GLY A 19 -1.33 -11.75 -3.77
C GLY A 19 -0.46 -10.59 -4.25
N ILE A 20 -0.75 -9.36 -3.81
CA ILE A 20 -0.03 -8.15 -4.28
C ILE A 20 1.29 -7.96 -3.53
N ALA A 21 1.29 -8.20 -2.22
CA ALA A 21 2.47 -8.14 -1.36
C ALA A 21 2.23 -9.03 -0.14
N GLU A 22 3.31 -9.64 0.36
CA GLU A 22 3.29 -10.54 1.52
C GLU A 22 4.29 -10.05 2.56
N GLY A 23 4.05 -10.38 3.83
CA GLY A 23 5.06 -10.16 4.87
C GLY A 23 6.04 -11.31 5.01
N ASP A 24 7.05 -11.12 5.84
CA ASP A 24 8.06 -12.13 6.09
C ASP A 24 7.60 -13.09 7.20
N TYR A 25 7.24 -14.31 6.80
CA TYR A 25 6.84 -15.39 7.69
C TYR A 25 8.00 -16.28 8.16
N THR A 26 9.23 -16.00 7.74
CA THR A 26 10.41 -16.78 8.16
C THR A 26 10.91 -16.40 9.55
N MET A 27 10.51 -15.21 10.01
CA MET A 27 10.87 -14.62 11.30
C MET A 27 9.71 -14.70 12.31
N SER A 28 9.74 -13.85 13.35
CA SER A 28 8.66 -13.80 14.33
C SER A 28 7.32 -13.43 13.67
N CYS A 29 6.26 -14.05 14.20
CA CYS A 29 4.90 -13.86 13.73
C CYS A 29 3.96 -13.67 14.92
N ILE A 30 2.90 -12.88 14.73
CA ILE A 30 1.79 -12.74 15.66
C ILE A 30 0.71 -13.79 15.34
N ALA A 31 0.33 -14.57 16.35
CA ALA A 31 -0.88 -15.37 16.31
C ALA A 31 -2.09 -14.55 16.82
N ASP A 32 -3.15 -14.48 16.02
CA ASP A 32 -4.45 -13.89 16.37
C ASP A 32 -5.55 -14.91 16.01
N GLY A 33 -5.96 -15.67 17.04
CA GLY A 33 -6.80 -16.86 16.89
C GLY A 33 -6.05 -17.99 16.18
N LEU A 34 -6.69 -18.55 15.14
CA LEU A 34 -6.11 -19.58 14.28
C LEU A 34 -5.27 -19.00 13.12
N LYS A 35 -5.09 -17.68 13.08
CA LYS A 35 -4.37 -17.01 11.99
C LYS A 35 -3.02 -16.52 12.47
N VAL A 36 -2.00 -16.76 11.66
CA VAL A 36 -0.64 -16.28 11.85
C VAL A 36 -0.41 -15.10 10.90
N TYR A 37 0.17 -14.03 11.43
CA TYR A 37 0.51 -12.82 10.69
C TYR A 37 1.99 -12.51 10.85
N PRO A 38 2.65 -12.04 9.79
CA PRO A 38 4.05 -11.68 9.87
C PRO A 38 4.19 -10.35 10.65
N ASP A 39 5.27 -10.25 11.42
CA ASP A 39 5.60 -9.02 12.16
C ASP A 39 6.24 -7.97 11.27
N TYR A 40 6.82 -8.41 10.15
CA TYR A 40 7.62 -7.60 9.24
C TYR A 40 7.01 -7.57 7.85
N TYR A 41 6.95 -6.37 7.28
CA TYR A 41 6.51 -6.13 5.91
C TYR A 41 7.54 -5.30 5.17
N GLY A 42 7.81 -5.69 3.91
CA GLY A 42 8.68 -4.95 3.00
C GLY A 42 8.08 -3.63 2.51
N LEU A 43 8.86 -2.91 1.70
CA LEU A 43 8.45 -1.63 1.12
C LEU A 43 7.27 -1.78 0.16
N GLU A 44 7.15 -2.94 -0.48
CA GLU A 44 6.06 -3.31 -1.39
C GLU A 44 4.71 -3.18 -0.69
N MET A 45 4.60 -3.67 0.54
CA MET A 45 3.39 -3.52 1.36
C MET A 45 3.12 -2.06 1.72
N ILE A 46 4.17 -1.29 2.07
CA ILE A 46 4.02 0.14 2.42
C ILE A 46 3.53 0.95 1.21
N ILE A 47 4.06 0.66 0.02
CA ILE A 47 3.63 1.28 -1.23
C ILE A 47 2.18 0.89 -1.53
N ALA A 48 1.85 -0.41 -1.50
CA ALA A 48 0.50 -0.89 -1.74
C ALA A 48 -0.52 -0.25 -0.77
N LEU A 49 -0.16 -0.08 0.51
CA LEU A 49 -0.99 0.63 1.49
C LEU A 49 -1.18 2.10 1.14
N ALA A 50 -0.12 2.80 0.72
CA ALA A 50 -0.22 4.20 0.32
C ALA A 50 -1.15 4.40 -0.88
N PHE A 51 -1.18 3.45 -1.82
CA PHE A 51 -2.10 3.47 -2.97
C PHE A 51 -3.52 3.03 -2.62
N ARG A 52 -3.69 2.17 -1.61
CA ARG A 52 -5.00 1.71 -1.16
C ARG A 52 -5.73 2.69 -0.22
N ILE A 53 -4.99 3.47 0.57
CA ILE A 53 -5.55 4.35 1.60
C ILE A 53 -5.91 5.73 1.03
N GLN A 54 -7.17 6.13 1.19
CA GLN A 54 -7.66 7.47 0.88
C GLN A 54 -7.54 8.39 2.11
N SER A 55 -6.33 8.83 2.42
CA SER A 55 -6.08 9.83 3.47
C SER A 55 -5.08 10.88 2.97
N ARG A 56 -5.12 12.09 3.56
CA ARG A 56 -4.18 13.18 3.22
C ARG A 56 -2.72 12.74 3.32
N ASN A 57 -2.37 11.96 4.36
CA ASN A 57 -0.99 11.50 4.54
C ASN A 57 -0.58 10.45 3.50
N ALA A 58 -1.51 9.60 3.06
CA ALA A 58 -1.26 8.64 1.98
C ALA A 58 -1.12 9.37 0.63
N GLU A 59 -1.93 10.39 0.38
CA GLU A 59 -1.85 11.23 -0.82
C GLU A 59 -0.51 11.96 -0.93
N VAL A 60 -0.06 12.62 0.15
CA VAL A 60 1.26 13.28 0.18
C VAL A 60 2.38 12.27 -0.09
N PHE A 61 2.28 11.06 0.46
CA PHE A 61 3.26 10.00 0.17
C PHE A 61 3.24 9.59 -1.30
N ARG A 62 2.06 9.33 -1.89
CA ARG A 62 1.92 9.00 -3.31
C ARG A 62 2.51 10.08 -4.21
N GLN A 63 2.17 11.34 -3.97
CA GLN A 63 2.71 12.47 -4.73
C GLN A 63 4.23 12.54 -4.65
N ARG A 64 4.82 12.29 -3.48
CA ARG A 64 6.29 12.27 -3.31
C ARG A 64 6.95 11.10 -4.03
N VAL A 65 6.35 9.91 -3.99
CA VAL A 65 6.84 8.74 -4.74
C VAL A 65 6.75 9.01 -6.24
N LEU A 66 5.60 9.47 -6.72
CA LEU A 66 5.38 9.79 -8.13
C LEU A 66 6.26 10.93 -8.61
N ALA A 67 6.49 11.99 -7.82
CA ALA A 67 7.41 13.05 -8.21
C ALA A 67 8.85 12.54 -8.38
N LYS A 68 9.30 11.61 -7.53
CA LYS A 68 10.63 10.99 -7.67
C LYS A 68 10.71 10.06 -8.88
N VAL A 69 9.65 9.31 -9.17
CA VAL A 69 9.60 8.38 -10.31
C VAL A 69 9.39 9.14 -11.63
N GLY A 70 8.49 10.11 -11.66
CA GLY A 70 8.15 10.96 -12.81
C GLY A 70 9.24 11.95 -13.19
N ALA A 71 10.11 12.37 -12.25
CA ALA A 71 11.38 13.02 -12.58
C ALA A 71 12.31 12.13 -13.43
N THR A 72 12.01 10.82 -13.53
CA THR A 72 12.74 9.85 -14.33
C THR A 72 12.00 9.46 -15.63
N ASP A 73 10.67 9.66 -15.73
CA ASP A 73 9.93 9.34 -16.96
C ASP A 73 8.59 10.11 -17.05
N SER A 74 8.49 11.01 -18.04
CA SER A 74 7.33 11.88 -18.30
C SER A 74 6.07 11.15 -18.77
N ARG A 75 6.10 9.81 -18.89
CA ARG A 75 4.99 8.98 -19.39
C ARG A 75 4.03 8.47 -18.31
N ILE A 76 4.42 8.49 -17.04
CA ILE A 76 3.61 7.92 -15.94
C ILE A 76 2.47 8.85 -15.51
N GLU A 77 2.65 10.17 -15.65
CA GLU A 77 1.61 11.16 -15.33
C GLU A 77 0.34 10.97 -16.19
N THR A 78 0.48 10.51 -17.44
CA THR A 78 -0.65 10.32 -18.36
C THR A 78 -1.51 9.09 -18.02
N LEU A 79 -0.91 8.02 -17.46
CA LEU A 79 -1.65 6.79 -17.16
C LEU A 79 -2.49 6.92 -15.88
N ILE A 80 -1.96 7.57 -14.85
CA ILE A 80 -2.67 7.77 -13.57
C ILE A 80 -3.84 8.75 -13.74
N PHE A 81 -3.69 9.77 -14.60
CA PHE A 81 -4.78 10.71 -14.88
C PHE A 81 -5.96 10.05 -15.62
N ASN A 82 -5.69 9.12 -16.54
CA ASN A 82 -6.74 8.39 -17.25
C ASN A 82 -7.57 7.50 -16.31
N ASP A 83 -6.95 6.77 -15.38
CA ASP A 83 -7.69 5.89 -14.45
C ASP A 83 -8.63 6.67 -13.50
N HIS A 84 -8.34 7.95 -13.22
CA HIS A 84 -9.21 8.83 -12.44
C HIS A 84 -10.36 9.46 -13.24
N VAL A 85 -10.27 9.51 -14.57
CA VAL A 85 -11.32 10.04 -15.45
C VAL A 85 -12.36 8.95 -15.80
N PHE A 86 -12.00 7.67 -15.80
CA PHE A 86 -12.92 6.56 -16.13
C PHE A 86 -13.75 6.03 -14.94
N LEU A 87 -13.62 6.61 -13.75
CA LEU A 87 -14.37 6.19 -12.54
C LEU A 87 -15.43 7.21 -12.06
N ASN A 88 -15.90 8.10 -12.94
CA ASN A 88 -17.00 9.02 -12.62
C ASN A 88 -18.15 8.89 -13.62
#